data_AF-A0A2H9PUE9-F1
#
_entry.id   AF-A0A2H9PUE9-F1
#
_cell.length_a   1.000
_cell.length_b   1.000
_cell.length_c   1.000
_cell.angle_alpha   90.00
_cell.angle_beta   90.00
_cell.angle_gamma   90.00
#
_symmetry.space_group_name_H-M   'P 1'
#
loop_
_entity.id
_entity.type
_entity.pdbx_description
1 polymer ?
#
loop_
_entity_poly.entity_id
_entity_poly.type
_entity_poly.pdbx_seq_one_letter_code
_entity_poly.pdbx_strand_id
1 'polypeptide(L)'
;RQLRLLPARVVAYPDMVALQLSWLDGLGKGYVSNYQVHAGHSPESMRPVVADWKHNRIRLPVGQFLDGHQYYFSIWSEHPDGDGITVSNTIAKRVHHSPETSLEKIQEKRNKLFGQNDLF
;
A
#
# COMPACT_ATOMS: atom_id res chain seq x y z
N ARG A 1 19.82 3.13 8.18
CA ARG A 1 19.07 4.30 7.67
C ARG A 1 18.29 3.84 6.44
N GLN A 2 17.15 3.19 6.63
CA GLN A 2 16.40 2.67 5.47
C GLN A 2 14.93 3.02 5.63
N LEU A 3 14.41 3.77 4.67
CA LEU A 3 12.99 3.95 4.46
C LEU A 3 12.36 2.57 4.22
N ARG A 4 11.32 2.22 4.97
CA ARG A 4 10.71 0.90 4.88
C ARG A 4 9.24 1.00 4.54
N LEU A 5 8.88 0.58 3.34
CA LEU A 5 7.49 0.46 2.92
C LEU A 5 6.89 -0.80 3.55
N LEU A 6 5.76 -0.61 4.26
CA LEU A 6 5.01 -1.67 4.91
C LEU A 6 4.07 -2.36 3.92
N PRO A 7 3.61 -3.59 4.20
CA PRO A 7 2.65 -4.28 3.34
C PRO A 7 1.39 -3.44 3.06
N ALA A 8 1.07 -3.29 1.78
CA ALA A 8 -0.10 -2.56 1.33
C ALA A 8 -1.40 -3.30 1.68
N ARG A 9 -2.46 -2.54 1.96
CA ARG A 9 -3.79 -3.09 2.28
C ARG A 9 -4.86 -2.39 1.47
N VAL A 10 -5.82 -3.15 0.96
CA VAL A 10 -7.06 -2.57 0.40
C VAL A 10 -8.04 -2.39 1.55
N VAL A 11 -8.56 -1.18 1.72
CA VAL A 11 -9.44 -0.78 2.82
C VAL A 11 -10.68 -0.11 2.25
N ALA A 12 -11.85 -0.49 2.75
CA ALA A 12 -13.10 0.20 2.47
C ALA A 12 -13.26 1.40 3.41
N TYR A 13 -13.60 2.54 2.84
CA TYR A 13 -14.05 3.75 3.50
C TYR A 13 -15.52 4.00 3.11
N PRO A 14 -16.26 4.83 3.86
CA PRO A 14 -17.68 5.10 3.57
C PRO A 14 -17.95 5.58 2.14
N ASP A 15 -17.00 6.28 1.53
CA ASP A 15 -17.10 6.94 0.22
C ASP A 15 -16.21 6.32 -0.86
N MET A 16 -15.27 5.44 -0.50
CA MET A 16 -14.31 4.88 -1.46
C MET A 16 -13.68 3.56 -0.99
N VAL A 17 -13.17 2.77 -1.93
CA VAL A 17 -12.20 1.71 -1.63
C VAL A 17 -10.81 2.24 -1.97
N ALA A 18 -9.86 2.12 -1.04
CA ALA A 18 -8.51 2.64 -1.22
C ALA A 18 -7.44 1.59 -0.97
N LEU A 19 -6.38 1.64 -1.76
CA LEU A 19 -5.11 1.05 -1.41
C LEU A 19 -4.40 1.95 -0.41
N GLN A 20 -4.28 1.50 0.83
CA GLN A 20 -3.51 2.18 1.86
C GLN A 20 -2.05 1.73 1.80
N LEU A 21 -1.16 2.71 1.64
CA LEU A 21 0.28 2.55 1.75
C LEU A 21 0.76 3.30 2.98
N SER A 22 1.72 2.72 3.70
CA SER A 22 2.35 3.35 4.86
C SER A 22 3.79 2.89 4.96
N TRP A 23 4.67 3.76 5.45
CA TRP A 23 6.09 3.48 5.58
C TRP A 23 6.62 3.98 6.92
N LEU A 24 7.78 3.46 7.27
CA LEU A 24 8.56 3.91 8.41
C LEU A 24 9.76 4.66 7.90
N ASP A 25 9.93 5.88 8.38
CA ASP A 25 11.18 6.61 8.20
C ASP A 25 12.25 5.92 9.02
N GLY A 26 13.35 5.57 8.36
CA GLY A 26 14.47 4.93 9.05
C GLY A 26 15.16 5.95 9.94
N LEU A 27 14.65 6.16 11.17
CA LEU A 27 15.17 6.99 12.27
C LEU A 27 16.60 7.50 12.03
N GLY A 28 16.69 8.57 11.27
CA GLY A 28 17.90 9.33 10.99
C GLY A 28 17.58 10.78 11.29
N LYS A 29 18.57 11.53 11.78
CA LYS A 29 18.41 12.91 12.27
C LYS A 29 18.01 13.94 11.18
N GLY A 30 17.68 13.52 9.97
CA GLY A 30 17.33 14.39 8.84
C GLY A 30 15.82 14.51 8.69
N TYR A 31 15.33 15.75 8.57
CA TYR A 31 13.94 16.02 8.24
C TYR A 31 13.64 15.51 6.82
N VAL A 32 12.52 14.83 6.61
CA VAL A 32 12.03 14.52 5.27
C VAL A 32 11.16 15.68 4.80
N SER A 33 11.53 16.32 3.69
CA SER A 33 10.75 17.43 3.15
C SER A 33 9.52 16.92 2.41
N ASN A 34 9.62 15.83 1.65
CA ASN A 34 8.50 15.20 0.95
C ASN A 34 8.74 13.71 0.69
N TYR A 35 7.66 13.04 0.29
CA TYR A 35 7.67 11.70 -0.27
C TYR A 35 7.04 11.70 -1.66
N GLN A 36 7.56 10.83 -2.51
CA GLN A 36 6.93 10.44 -3.76
C GLN A 36 6.54 8.96 -3.69
N VAL A 37 5.35 8.66 -4.20
CA VAL A 37 4.88 7.29 -4.35
C VAL A 37 5.09 6.89 -5.79
N HIS A 38 5.83 5.82 -6.02
CA HIS A 38 6.09 5.27 -7.34
C HIS A 38 5.33 3.96 -7.50
N ALA A 39 4.68 3.78 -8.64
CA ALA A 39 3.93 2.56 -8.97
C ALA A 39 4.13 2.13 -10.43
N GLY A 40 4.07 0.83 -10.70
CA GLY A 40 4.20 0.27 -12.05
C GLY A 40 3.80 -1.21 -12.13
N HIS A 41 3.75 -1.78 -13.33
CA HIS A 41 3.45 -3.20 -13.54
C HIS A 41 4.68 -4.11 -13.35
N SER A 42 5.85 -3.52 -13.21
CA SER A 42 7.12 -4.14 -12.85
C SER A 42 7.97 -3.14 -12.06
N PRO A 43 9.01 -3.57 -11.33
CA PRO A 43 9.94 -2.65 -10.66
C PRO A 43 10.58 -1.61 -11.60
N GLU A 44 10.86 -1.98 -12.86
CA GLU A 44 11.54 -1.14 -13.85
C GLU A 44 10.59 -0.13 -14.52
N SER A 45 9.30 -0.43 -14.52
CA SER A 45 8.25 0.43 -15.10
C SER A 45 7.63 1.40 -14.09
N MET A 46 8.12 1.42 -12.84
CA MET A 46 7.59 2.33 -11.83
C MET A 46 7.75 3.79 -12.24
N ARG A 47 6.70 4.59 -12.01
CA ARG A 47 6.64 6.04 -12.24
C ARG A 47 5.98 6.72 -11.05
N PRO A 48 6.25 8.01 -10.79
CA PRO A 48 5.60 8.74 -9.72
C PRO A 48 4.09 8.84 -10.00
N VAL A 49 3.28 8.37 -9.05
CA VAL A 49 1.82 8.50 -9.07
C VAL A 49 1.32 9.50 -8.03
N VAL A 50 2.16 9.84 -7.04
CA VAL A 50 1.95 10.95 -6.10
C VAL A 50 3.29 11.64 -5.86
N ALA A 51 3.27 12.97 -5.82
CA ALA A 51 4.40 13.81 -5.48
C ALA A 51 4.09 14.71 -4.27
N ASP A 52 5.13 15.27 -3.66
CA ASP A 52 5.05 16.28 -2.58
C ASP A 52 4.26 15.88 -1.33
N TRP A 53 4.13 14.57 -1.08
CA TRP A 53 3.39 14.08 0.06
C TRP A 53 4.17 14.27 1.37
N LYS A 54 3.51 14.69 2.46
CA LYS A 54 4.19 15.10 3.70
C LYS A 54 4.07 14.11 4.87
N HIS A 55 3.29 13.05 4.70
CA HIS A 55 2.98 12.11 5.78
C HIS A 55 3.45 10.71 5.42
N ASN A 56 3.72 9.87 6.43
CA ASN A 56 4.21 8.51 6.22
C ASN A 56 3.11 7.48 5.84
N ARG A 57 1.95 7.97 5.41
CA ARG A 57 0.80 7.16 5.00
C ARG A 57 0.01 7.88 3.94
N ILE A 58 -0.49 7.15 2.96
CA ILE A 58 -1.37 7.66 1.92
C ILE A 58 -2.47 6.65 1.57
N ARG A 59 -3.59 7.18 1.06
CA ARG A 59 -4.71 6.41 0.54
C ARG A 59 -4.81 6.70 -0.97
N LEU A 60 -4.71 5.65 -1.76
CA LEU A 60 -4.82 5.71 -3.20
C LEU A 60 -6.15 5.09 -3.63
N PRO A 61 -7.05 5.80 -4.34
CA PRO A 61 -8.30 5.21 -4.82
C PRO A 61 -8.02 3.95 -5.65
N VAL A 62 -8.66 2.82 -5.34
CA VAL A 62 -8.39 1.58 -6.12
C VAL A 62 -8.82 1.70 -7.59
N GLY A 63 -9.78 2.58 -7.88
CA GLY A 63 -10.26 2.84 -9.24
C GLY A 63 -9.20 3.39 -10.21
N GLN A 64 -8.05 3.88 -9.72
CA GLN A 64 -6.94 4.28 -10.58
C GLN A 64 -6.07 3.09 -11.06
N PHE A 65 -6.33 1.89 -10.56
CA PHE A 65 -5.60 0.67 -10.90
C PHE A 65 -6.52 -0.32 -11.62
N LEU A 66 -5.98 -1.16 -12.50
CA LEU A 66 -6.74 -2.21 -13.15
C LEU A 66 -7.05 -3.34 -12.15
N ASP A 67 -8.31 -3.76 -12.10
CA ASP A 67 -8.77 -4.80 -11.17
C ASP A 67 -8.10 -6.16 -11.45
N GLY A 68 -7.62 -6.81 -10.41
CA GLY A 68 -6.95 -8.10 -10.48
C GLY A 68 -5.50 -8.05 -10.98
N HIS A 69 -4.96 -6.88 -11.31
CA HIS A 69 -3.58 -6.73 -11.77
C HIS A 69 -2.58 -6.57 -10.62
N GLN A 70 -1.37 -7.08 -10.84
CA GLN A 70 -0.25 -6.88 -9.93
C GLN A 70 0.43 -5.55 -10.22
N TYR A 71 0.66 -4.78 -9.16
CA TYR A 71 1.40 -3.53 -9.17
C TYR A 71 2.56 -3.61 -8.19
N TYR A 72 3.64 -2.93 -8.51
CA TYR A 72 4.82 -2.76 -7.67
C TYR A 72 4.86 -1.34 -7.17
N PHE A 73 5.21 -1.16 -5.89
CA PHE A 73 5.23 0.13 -5.23
C PHE A 73 6.56 0.36 -4.52
N SER A 74 7.05 1.60 -4.58
CA SER A 74 8.17 2.08 -3.77
C SER A 74 7.90 3.52 -3.31
N ILE A 75 8.49 3.89 -2.18
CA ILE A 75 8.45 5.25 -1.64
C ILE A 75 9.84 5.84 -1.77
N TRP A 76 9.89 7.06 -2.27
CA TRP A 76 11.12 7.84 -2.40
C TRP A 76 10.96 9.04 -1.47
N SER A 77 11.96 9.32 -0.62
CA SER A 77 11.95 10.50 0.25
C SER A 77 13.03 11.49 -0.17
N GLU A 78 12.69 12.78 -0.13
CA GLU A 78 13.64 13.87 -0.35
C GLU A 78 14.04 14.48 1.00
N HIS A 79 15.34 14.76 1.14
CA HIS A 79 15.90 15.42 2.31
C HIS A 79 16.44 16.79 1.88
N PRO A 80 15.99 17.89 2.52
CA PRO A 80 16.38 19.25 2.12
C PRO A 80 17.87 19.54 2.40
N ASP A 81 18.50 18.78 3.28
CA ASP A 81 19.88 18.98 3.73
C ASP A 81 20.94 18.43 2.75
N GLY A 82 20.52 17.99 1.55
CA GLY A 82 21.44 17.44 0.54
C GLY A 82 21.85 15.98 0.79
N ASP A 83 21.19 15.28 1.72
CA ASP A 83 21.41 13.86 2.03
C ASP A 83 20.94 12.91 0.89
N GLY A 84 20.41 13.45 -0.20
CA GLY A 84 19.97 12.70 -1.38
C GLY A 84 18.58 12.07 -1.23
N ILE A 85 18.20 11.25 -2.21
CA ILE A 85 16.93 10.51 -2.21
C ILE A 85 17.12 9.18 -1.49
N THR A 86 16.29 8.89 -0.49
CA THR A 86 16.22 7.55 0.08
C THR A 86 15.07 6.79 -0.56
N VAL A 87 15.33 5.57 -1.04
CA VAL A 87 14.32 4.71 -1.66
C VAL A 87 13.99 3.54 -0.73
N SER A 88 12.70 3.23 -0.62
CA SER A 88 12.22 2.10 0.18
C SER A 88 12.50 0.75 -0.47
N ASN A 89 12.27 -0.32 0.28
CA ASN A 89 12.01 -1.62 -0.36
C ASN A 89 10.81 -1.52 -1.31
N THR A 90 10.83 -2.32 -2.38
CA THR A 90 9.69 -2.49 -3.29
C THR A 90 8.74 -3.54 -2.71
N ILE A 91 7.44 -3.30 -2.82
CA ILE A 91 6.41 -4.32 -2.53
C ILE A 91 5.61 -4.60 -3.79
N ALA A 92 5.16 -5.84 -3.96
CA ALA A 92 4.17 -6.21 -4.95
C ALA A 92 2.80 -6.33 -4.29
N LYS A 93 1.77 -5.80 -4.93
CA LYS A 93 0.39 -5.93 -4.49
C LYS A 93 -0.51 -6.14 -5.70
N ARG A 94 -1.25 -7.25 -5.68
CA ARG A 94 -2.41 -7.41 -6.55
C ARG A 94 -3.53 -6.51 -6.04
N VAL A 95 -4.03 -5.63 -6.88
CA VAL A 95 -5.09 -4.68 -6.51
C VAL A 95 -6.42 -5.26 -6.94
N HIS A 96 -7.36 -5.32 -6.01
CA HIS A 96 -8.75 -5.65 -6.28
C HIS A 96 -9.63 -4.46 -5.90
N HIS A 97 -10.63 -4.15 -6.71
CA HIS A 97 -11.60 -3.08 -6.46
C HIS A 97 -12.54 -3.43 -5.31
N SER A 98 -12.76 -4.73 -5.10
CA SER A 98 -13.38 -5.22 -3.88
C SER A 98 -12.35 -5.26 -2.74
N PRO A 99 -12.73 -4.87 -1.51
CA PRO A 99 -11.87 -5.10 -0.36
C PRO A 99 -11.57 -6.60 -0.28
N GLU A 100 -10.31 -6.97 -0.10
CA GLU A 100 -9.89 -8.39 0.01
C GLU A 100 -10.55 -9.13 1.18
N THR A 101 -11.26 -8.39 2.03
CA THR A 101 -12.17 -8.88 3.06
C THR A 101 -13.53 -8.19 2.91
N SER A 102 -14.32 -8.58 1.91
CA SER A 102 -15.77 -8.42 2.06
C SER A 102 -16.18 -9.17 3.32
N LEU A 103 -16.95 -8.54 4.20
CA LEU A 103 -17.47 -9.17 5.42
C LEU A 103 -18.16 -10.50 5.07
N GLU A 104 -18.76 -10.59 3.88
CA GLU A 104 -19.28 -11.83 3.28
C GLU A 104 -18.23 -12.93 3.14
N LYS A 105 -17.02 -12.67 2.61
CA LYS A 105 -15.95 -13.68 2.53
C LYS A 105 -15.40 -14.06 3.90
N ILE A 106 -15.35 -13.13 4.86
CA ILE A 106 -14.99 -13.45 6.25
C ILE A 106 -16.07 -14.34 6.88
N GLN A 107 -17.35 -14.01 6.69
CA GLN A 107 -18.49 -14.75 7.21
C GLN A 107 -18.58 -16.13 6.56
N GLU A 108 -18.35 -16.23 5.25
CA GLU A 108 -18.36 -17.48 4.49
C GLU A 108 -17.18 -18.37 4.87
N LYS A 109 -15.98 -17.79 5.08
CA LYS A 109 -14.81 -18.53 5.57
C LYS A 109 -15.01 -18.99 7.02
N ARG A 110 -15.64 -18.17 7.87
CA ARG A 110 -16.03 -18.54 9.23
C ARG A 110 -17.09 -19.66 9.22
N ASN A 111 -18.12 -19.56 8.38
CA ASN A 111 -19.14 -20.60 8.24
C ASN A 111 -18.55 -21.91 7.67
N LYS A 112 -17.57 -21.85 6.77
CA LYS A 112 -16.84 -23.04 6.30
C LYS A 112 -15.93 -23.67 7.36
N LEU A 113 -15.32 -22.86 8.23
CA LEU A 113 -14.43 -23.34 9.29
C LEU A 113 -15.17 -23.87 10.52
N PHE A 114 -16.35 -23.34 10.83
CA PHE A 114 -17.11 -23.67 12.04
C PHE A 114 -18.46 -24.37 11.78
N GLY A 115 -18.94 -24.41 10.53
CA GLY A 115 -20.21 -25.04 10.17
C GLY A 115 -20.14 -26.55 9.88
N GLN A 116 -19.02 -27.21 10.17
CA GLN A 116 -18.86 -28.67 10.03
C GLN A 116 -19.01 -29.46 11.35
N ASN A 117 -19.44 -28.83 12.44
CA ASN A 117 -19.45 -29.46 13.78
C ASN A 117 -20.84 -29.66 14.39
N ASP A 118 -21.89 -29.95 13.61
CA ASP A 118 -23.16 -30.40 14.19
C ASP A 118 -23.88 -31.39 13.27
N LEU A 119 -23.44 -32.65 13.28
CA LEU A 119 -24.25 -33.82 12.91
C LEU A 119 -23.59 -35.07 13.51
N PHE A 120 -23.63 -35.21 14.84
CA PHE A 120 -23.63 -36.51 15.54
C PHE A 120 -24.37 -36.38 16.86
#